data_AF-A0A6A1VGI9-F1
#
_entry.id   AF-A0A6A1VGI9-F1
#
_cell.length_a   1.000
_cell.length_b   1.000
_cell.length_c   1.000
_cell.angle_alpha   90.00
_cell.angle_beta   90.00
_cell.angle_gamma   90.00
#
_symmetry.space_group_name_H-M   'P 1'
#
loop_
_entity.id
_entity.type
_entity.pdbx_description
1 polymer ?
#
loop_
_entity_poly.entity_id
_entity_poly.type
_entity_poly.pdbx_seq_one_letter_code
_entity_poly.pdbx_strand_id
1 'polypeptide(L)'
;MGDFGFLPKVWNHSIKMEVKIAKWPPLLLTAAMYYSANFLIFGSRRSYPAAPIKNNLDWVNVMCYDYHGSWDTSKTGAHAALFDPNTNLSSIYGLKSWLSAGVPGNKLVMGLPLYGKTWKLKDPNVHGVGAAAIGVGPRNAGVLLYSQVVEFNKRNNATVAYDLDTASVYSYKGTTWVGYDDPLTTTMKIGFAQALELRGYFFWALSYDYESTVSAQEILSGEHYLSLTNKFDIEVCSHPHYCILLVLHCYCASVKAAAPVVKAGYYPSWALDNFPPSAIDTTLLFHIIYAFLVPNNVTFKFDISNSTASILSNFTTTLHRKTPHVKAPYSIRGGGVEPDPFAAMATNASSRGVLFIRETSM
;
A
#
# COMPACT_ATOMS: atom_id res chain seq x y z
N MET A 1 -12.69 15.12 -10.95
CA MET A 1 -11.93 13.87 -11.20
C MET A 1 -12.10 13.33 -12.62
N GLY A 2 -13.04 13.83 -13.44
CA GLY A 2 -13.14 13.45 -14.86
C GLY A 2 -11.81 13.62 -15.61
N ASP A 3 -11.07 14.69 -15.30
CA ASP A 3 -9.81 15.01 -15.97
C ASP A 3 -8.68 14.02 -15.67
N PHE A 4 -8.67 13.43 -14.47
CA PHE A 4 -7.67 12.42 -14.10
C PHE A 4 -7.74 11.20 -15.03
N GLY A 5 -8.94 10.85 -15.51
CA GLY A 5 -9.13 9.73 -16.43
C GLY A 5 -8.39 9.89 -17.77
N PHE A 6 -7.99 11.11 -18.14
CA PHE A 6 -7.18 11.34 -19.34
C PHE A 6 -5.69 11.07 -19.13
N LEU A 7 -5.15 11.23 -17.91
CA LEU A 7 -3.73 11.03 -17.66
C LEU A 7 -3.27 9.59 -17.94
N PRO A 8 -3.88 8.53 -17.33
CA PRO A 8 -3.51 7.16 -17.65
C PRO A 8 -3.67 6.82 -19.14
N LYS A 9 -4.69 7.37 -19.81
CA LYS A 9 -4.91 7.15 -21.24
C LYS A 9 -3.76 7.71 -22.08
N VAL A 10 -3.40 8.97 -21.86
CA VAL A 10 -2.33 9.65 -22.60
C VAL A 10 -1.00 8.96 -22.34
N TRP A 11 -0.68 8.65 -21.09
CA TRP A 11 0.59 8.03 -20.73
C TRP A 11 0.73 6.60 -21.26
N ASN A 12 -0.32 5.78 -21.15
CA ASN A 12 -0.33 4.43 -21.74
C ASN A 12 -0.18 4.49 -23.27
N HIS A 13 -0.80 5.48 -23.92
CA HIS A 13 -0.61 5.69 -25.35
C HIS A 13 0.84 6.04 -25.68
N SER A 14 1.46 6.96 -24.94
CA SER A 14 2.87 7.35 -25.11
C SER A 14 3.83 6.16 -24.93
N ILE A 15 3.65 5.37 -23.86
CA ILE A 15 4.46 4.15 -23.62
C ILE A 15 4.37 3.21 -24.83
N LYS A 16 3.16 2.98 -25.35
CA LYS A 16 2.95 2.10 -26.51
C LYS A 16 3.59 2.64 -27.79
N MET A 17 3.71 3.95 -27.95
CA MET A 17 4.42 4.57 -29.07
C MET A 17 5.94 4.41 -28.91
N GLU A 18 6.47 4.68 -27.71
CA GLU A 18 7.89 4.56 -27.41
C GLU A 18 8.40 3.13 -27.61
N VAL A 19 7.67 2.12 -27.13
CA VAL A 19 8.01 0.70 -27.35
C VAL A 19 8.12 0.36 -28.85
N LYS A 20 7.24 0.92 -29.69
CA LYS A 20 7.27 0.71 -31.15
C LYS A 20 8.48 1.38 -31.80
N ILE A 21 8.87 2.56 -31.33
CA ILE A 21 9.96 3.36 -31.91
C ILE A 21 11.33 2.86 -31.42
N ALA A 22 11.51 2.77 -30.10
CA ALA A 22 12.78 2.46 -29.46
C ALA A 22 13.08 0.95 -29.35
N LYS A 23 12.10 0.08 -29.59
CA LYS A 23 12.18 -1.38 -29.40
C LYS A 23 12.59 -1.80 -27.98
N TRP A 24 12.30 -0.97 -26.99
CA TRP A 24 12.55 -1.26 -25.59
C TRP A 24 11.43 -2.11 -24.98
N PRO A 25 11.70 -2.84 -23.88
CA PRO A 25 10.65 -3.49 -23.11
C PRO A 25 9.58 -2.47 -22.65
N PRO A 26 8.31 -2.86 -22.60
CA PRO A 26 7.24 -1.96 -22.16
C PRO A 26 7.45 -1.51 -20.72
N LEU A 27 7.34 -0.20 -20.49
CA LEU A 27 7.34 0.40 -19.16
C LEU A 27 6.06 0.04 -18.41
N LEU A 28 6.18 -0.16 -17.10
CA LEU A 28 5.03 -0.33 -16.22
C LEU A 28 4.38 1.00 -15.92
N LEU A 29 3.05 1.06 -16.01
CA LEU A 29 2.26 2.21 -15.60
C LEU A 29 1.31 1.84 -14.47
N THR A 30 1.61 2.34 -13.28
CA THR A 30 0.86 2.04 -12.05
C THR A 30 0.55 3.34 -11.31
N ALA A 31 -0.36 3.28 -10.33
CA ALA A 31 -0.66 4.43 -9.48
C ALA A 31 -1.02 4.00 -8.06
N ALA A 32 -0.54 4.74 -7.07
CA ALA A 32 -1.04 4.65 -5.70
C ALA A 32 -2.34 5.45 -5.58
N MET A 33 -3.40 4.86 -5.03
CA MET A 33 -4.71 5.49 -4.90
C MET A 33 -5.32 5.23 -3.54
N TYR A 34 -6.28 6.09 -3.17
CA TYR A 34 -7.00 5.98 -1.91
C TYR A 34 -7.68 4.60 -1.78
N TYR A 35 -7.87 4.15 -0.54
CA TYR A 35 -8.33 2.80 -0.23
C TYR A 35 -9.67 2.43 -0.90
N SER A 36 -10.52 3.42 -1.15
CA SER A 36 -11.84 3.25 -1.78
C SER A 36 -11.95 4.02 -3.10
N ALA A 37 -12.61 3.40 -4.09
CA ALA A 37 -12.91 4.03 -5.38
C ALA A 37 -13.88 5.21 -5.26
N ASN A 38 -14.77 5.17 -4.26
CA ASN A 38 -15.76 6.19 -3.95
C ASN A 38 -15.61 6.62 -2.49
N PHE A 39 -15.42 7.91 -2.24
CA PHE A 39 -15.10 8.39 -0.90
C PHE A 39 -15.63 9.81 -0.67
N LEU A 40 -15.72 10.16 0.62
CA LEU A 40 -16.00 11.51 1.06
C LEU A 40 -14.70 12.14 1.55
N ILE A 41 -14.39 13.33 1.05
CA ILE A 41 -13.28 14.13 1.56
C ILE A 41 -13.79 15.56 1.75
N PHE A 42 -13.61 16.10 2.96
CA PHE A 42 -14.12 17.42 3.36
C PHE A 42 -15.61 17.63 3.01
N GLY A 43 -16.45 16.62 3.30
CA GLY A 43 -17.89 16.64 3.01
C GLY A 43 -18.27 16.49 1.53
N SER A 44 -17.30 16.43 0.62
CA SER A 44 -17.54 16.31 -0.82
C SER A 44 -17.37 14.88 -1.31
N ARG A 45 -18.36 14.35 -2.04
CA ARG A 45 -18.26 13.04 -2.69
C ARG A 45 -17.28 13.09 -3.86
N ARG A 46 -16.33 12.17 -3.86
CA ARG A 46 -15.31 11.99 -4.89
C ARG A 46 -15.30 10.54 -5.36
N SER A 47 -14.86 10.34 -6.59
CA SER A 47 -14.75 9.00 -7.19
C SER A 47 -13.67 8.95 -8.24
N TYR A 48 -12.90 7.86 -8.27
CA TYR A 48 -11.93 7.61 -9.32
C TYR A 48 -12.59 7.11 -10.61
N PRO A 49 -12.05 7.47 -11.80
CA PRO A 49 -12.56 7.01 -13.08
C PRO A 49 -12.13 5.55 -13.34
N ALA A 50 -12.93 4.60 -12.87
CA ALA A 50 -12.61 3.17 -12.88
C ALA A 50 -12.34 2.60 -14.29
N ALA A 51 -13.11 2.98 -15.32
CA ALA A 51 -12.90 2.46 -16.67
C ALA A 51 -11.54 2.89 -17.27
N PRO A 52 -11.15 4.18 -17.25
CA PRO A 52 -9.79 4.58 -17.63
C PRO A 52 -8.69 3.87 -16.83
N ILE A 53 -8.86 3.69 -15.52
CA ILE A 53 -7.91 2.97 -14.66
C ILE A 53 -7.75 1.52 -15.13
N LYS A 54 -8.88 0.81 -15.22
CA LYS A 54 -8.95 -0.58 -15.70
C LYS A 54 -8.29 -0.75 -17.06
N ASN A 55 -8.46 0.21 -17.98
CA ASN A 55 -8.00 0.03 -19.36
C ASN A 55 -6.55 0.48 -19.59
N ASN A 56 -5.96 1.26 -18.70
CA ASN A 56 -4.68 1.93 -18.97
C ASN A 56 -3.57 1.72 -17.95
N LEU A 57 -3.89 1.34 -16.71
CA LEU A 57 -2.86 0.98 -15.74
C LEU A 57 -2.58 -0.52 -15.77
N ASP A 58 -1.34 -0.93 -15.53
CA ASP A 58 -1.01 -2.32 -15.24
C ASP A 58 -1.72 -2.77 -13.96
N TRP A 59 -1.61 -1.98 -12.89
CA TRP A 59 -2.35 -2.16 -11.64
C TRP A 59 -2.43 -0.86 -10.82
N VAL A 60 -3.21 -0.92 -9.74
CA VAL A 60 -3.38 0.12 -8.72
C VAL A 60 -2.83 -0.37 -7.39
N ASN A 61 -1.94 0.41 -6.79
CA ASN A 61 -1.49 0.25 -5.41
C ASN A 61 -2.54 0.91 -4.49
N VAL A 62 -3.44 0.11 -3.93
CA VAL A 62 -4.53 0.59 -3.06
C VAL A 62 -3.98 0.84 -1.66
N MET A 63 -3.96 2.08 -1.20
CA MET A 63 -3.38 2.48 0.09
C MET A 63 -4.32 2.10 1.24
N CYS A 64 -4.24 0.84 1.69
CA CYS A 64 -5.11 0.26 2.71
C CYS A 64 -4.65 0.57 4.16
N TYR A 65 -4.39 1.84 4.43
CA TYR A 65 -3.89 2.33 5.71
C TYR A 65 -4.21 3.83 5.89
N ASP A 66 -3.86 4.38 7.04
CA ASP A 66 -4.18 5.74 7.48
C ASP A 66 -5.70 5.99 7.64
N TYR A 67 -6.43 4.99 8.11
CA TYR A 67 -7.85 5.10 8.46
C TYR A 67 -8.09 5.95 9.72
N HIS A 68 -7.17 5.84 10.67
CA HIS A 68 -7.15 6.59 11.92
C HIS A 68 -5.76 7.19 12.13
N GLY A 69 -5.66 8.32 12.81
CA GLY A 69 -4.39 8.97 13.07
C GLY A 69 -4.56 10.28 13.84
N SER A 70 -3.55 11.14 13.78
CA SER A 70 -3.47 12.36 14.59
C SER A 70 -4.51 13.43 14.27
N TRP A 71 -5.29 13.28 13.20
CA TRP A 71 -6.42 14.16 12.87
C TRP A 71 -7.68 13.89 13.70
N ASP A 72 -7.78 12.73 14.36
CA ASP A 72 -8.82 12.44 15.36
C ASP A 72 -8.18 11.81 16.59
N THR A 73 -8.04 12.62 17.64
CA THR A 73 -7.43 12.22 18.92
C THR A 73 -8.45 11.90 19.99
N SER A 74 -9.74 11.87 19.67
CA SER A 74 -10.81 11.59 20.64
C SER A 74 -10.83 10.13 21.09
N LYS A 75 -10.35 9.23 20.23
CA LYS A 75 -10.29 7.78 20.47
C LYS A 75 -9.13 7.12 19.72
N THR A 76 -8.63 6.01 20.24
CA THR A 76 -7.67 5.15 19.55
C THR A 76 -8.31 4.50 18.31
N GLY A 77 -7.50 4.07 17.35
CA GLY A 77 -8.02 3.45 16.14
C GLY A 77 -7.00 2.58 15.40
N ALA A 78 -7.49 1.51 14.77
CA ALA A 78 -6.71 0.63 13.94
C ALA A 78 -6.45 1.29 12.57
N HIS A 79 -5.31 1.97 12.42
CA HIS A 79 -5.04 2.77 11.21
C HIS A 79 -4.95 1.96 9.91
N ALA A 80 -4.81 0.64 10.00
CA ALA A 80 -4.71 -0.28 8.88
C ALA A 80 -5.73 -1.42 8.97
N ALA A 81 -6.85 -1.20 9.67
CA ALA A 81 -7.90 -2.18 9.90
C ALA A 81 -8.24 -3.02 8.64
N LEU A 82 -8.23 -4.36 8.77
CA LEU A 82 -8.70 -5.23 7.68
C LEU A 82 -10.22 -5.18 7.60
N PHE A 83 -10.87 -5.26 8.76
CA PHE A 83 -12.31 -5.12 8.96
C PHE A 83 -12.60 -3.94 9.88
N ASP A 84 -13.79 -3.38 9.77
CA ASP A 84 -14.33 -2.44 10.76
C ASP A 84 -15.84 -2.65 10.79
N PRO A 85 -16.41 -3.18 11.88
CA PRO A 85 -17.85 -3.44 11.97
C PRO A 85 -18.67 -2.16 12.13
N ASN A 86 -18.05 -1.05 12.53
CA ASN A 86 -18.73 0.18 12.90
C ASN A 86 -18.68 1.25 11.80
N THR A 87 -17.70 1.17 10.90
CA THR A 87 -17.51 2.16 9.85
C THR A 87 -17.06 1.56 8.52
N ASN A 88 -16.93 2.40 7.50
CA ASN A 88 -16.40 2.04 6.19
C ASN A 88 -14.88 2.26 6.06
N LEU A 89 -14.17 2.46 7.18
CA LEU A 89 -12.74 2.73 7.23
C LEU A 89 -11.93 1.44 7.39
N SER A 90 -12.09 0.52 6.43
CA SER A 90 -11.40 -0.77 6.43
C SER A 90 -10.94 -1.19 5.05
N SER A 91 -9.93 -2.06 5.03
CA SER A 91 -9.31 -2.56 3.80
C SER A 91 -10.28 -3.39 2.98
N ILE A 92 -11.08 -4.25 3.60
CA ILE A 92 -12.09 -5.05 2.91
C ILE A 92 -13.17 -4.17 2.28
N TYR A 93 -13.66 -3.15 3.00
CA TYR A 93 -14.62 -2.21 2.42
C TYR A 93 -14.03 -1.50 1.20
N GLY A 94 -12.82 -0.94 1.34
CA GLY A 94 -12.16 -0.20 0.27
C GLY A 94 -11.89 -1.05 -0.98
N LEU A 95 -11.36 -2.26 -0.81
CA LEU A 95 -11.11 -3.20 -1.90
C LEU A 95 -12.42 -3.60 -2.59
N LYS A 96 -13.49 -3.88 -1.84
CA LYS A 96 -14.82 -4.15 -2.42
C LYS A 96 -15.39 -2.95 -3.16
N SER A 97 -15.12 -1.73 -2.70
CA SER A 97 -15.51 -0.49 -3.40
C SER A 97 -14.81 -0.39 -4.77
N TRP A 98 -13.52 -0.74 -4.88
CA TRP A 98 -12.81 -0.82 -6.15
C TRP A 98 -13.34 -1.89 -7.09
N LEU A 99 -13.59 -3.09 -6.57
CA LEU A 99 -14.20 -4.19 -7.34
C LEU A 99 -15.59 -3.81 -7.86
N SER A 100 -16.42 -3.20 -7.01
CA SER A 100 -17.77 -2.73 -7.36
C SER A 100 -17.75 -1.60 -8.39
N ALA A 101 -16.69 -0.78 -8.41
CA ALA A 101 -16.47 0.23 -9.45
C ALA A 101 -16.04 -0.37 -10.80
N GLY A 102 -15.77 -1.69 -10.86
CA GLY A 102 -15.47 -2.42 -12.09
C GLY A 102 -13.97 -2.61 -12.37
N VAL A 103 -13.09 -2.28 -11.42
CA VAL A 103 -11.66 -2.60 -11.54
C VAL A 103 -11.46 -4.05 -11.06
N PRO A 104 -10.95 -4.97 -11.91
CA PRO A 104 -10.83 -6.38 -11.54
C PRO A 104 -9.73 -6.60 -10.48
N GLY A 105 -9.88 -7.64 -9.66
CA GLY A 105 -8.92 -7.99 -8.59
C GLY A 105 -7.48 -8.12 -9.10
N ASN A 106 -7.29 -8.72 -10.28
CA ASN A 106 -5.98 -8.83 -10.93
C ASN A 106 -5.35 -7.50 -11.39
N LYS A 107 -5.98 -6.34 -11.10
CA LYS A 107 -5.42 -4.98 -11.23
C LYS A 107 -5.30 -4.24 -9.90
N LEU A 108 -5.62 -4.86 -8.78
CA LEU A 108 -5.53 -4.26 -7.45
C LEU A 108 -4.39 -4.90 -6.67
N VAL A 109 -3.60 -4.08 -6.00
CA VAL A 109 -2.48 -4.50 -5.14
C VAL A 109 -2.70 -3.84 -3.78
N MET A 110 -2.87 -4.66 -2.74
CA MET A 110 -3.21 -4.20 -1.39
C MET A 110 -1.99 -3.58 -0.67
N GLY A 111 -2.14 -2.38 -0.14
CA GLY A 111 -1.10 -1.71 0.64
C GLY A 111 -1.04 -2.18 2.08
N LEU A 112 0.18 -2.39 2.58
CA LEU A 112 0.47 -2.84 3.94
C LEU A 112 1.47 -1.88 4.59
N PRO A 113 1.14 -1.26 5.73
CA PRO A 113 2.05 -0.32 6.38
C PRO A 113 3.12 -1.03 7.21
N LEU A 114 4.33 -0.50 7.18
CA LEU A 114 5.46 -0.86 8.05
C LEU A 114 5.66 0.21 9.14
N TYR A 115 4.57 0.76 9.65
CA TYR A 115 4.55 1.78 10.69
C TYR A 115 3.24 1.68 11.47
N GLY A 116 3.21 2.28 12.65
CA GLY A 116 2.03 2.42 13.49
C GLY A 116 1.63 3.87 13.72
N LYS A 117 0.40 4.06 14.22
CA LYS A 117 -0.12 5.34 14.70
C LYS A 117 -0.25 5.34 16.22
N THR A 118 0.00 6.48 16.85
CA THR A 118 0.08 6.58 18.31
C THR A 118 -0.94 7.55 18.90
N TRP A 119 -1.45 7.17 20.08
CA TRP A 119 -2.39 7.96 20.87
C TRP A 119 -1.95 8.05 22.33
N LYS A 120 -2.42 9.09 23.01
CA LYS A 120 -2.38 9.24 24.46
C LYS A 120 -3.76 8.88 25.02
N LEU A 121 -3.86 7.72 25.67
CA LEU A 121 -5.07 7.25 26.34
C LEU A 121 -5.51 8.22 27.43
N LYS A 122 -6.83 8.36 27.59
CA LYS A 122 -7.44 9.07 28.72
C LYS A 122 -7.28 8.29 30.02
N ASP A 123 -7.51 6.98 29.96
CA ASP A 123 -7.38 6.04 31.08
C ASP A 123 -6.50 4.86 30.63
N PRO A 124 -5.36 4.59 31.29
CA PRO A 124 -4.49 3.47 30.93
C PRO A 124 -5.14 2.08 31.09
N ASN A 125 -6.22 1.97 31.86
CA ASN A 125 -6.96 0.71 32.05
C ASN A 125 -8.01 0.46 30.95
N VAL A 126 -8.30 1.47 30.12
CA VAL A 126 -9.20 1.34 28.98
C VAL A 126 -8.38 1.56 27.71
N HIS A 127 -7.93 0.47 27.10
CA HIS A 127 -6.89 0.50 26.08
C HIS A 127 -7.26 -0.26 24.79
N GLY A 128 -8.49 -0.73 24.64
CA GLY A 128 -8.96 -1.36 23.40
C GLY A 128 -8.93 -0.40 22.20
N VAL A 129 -9.15 -0.94 21.00
CA VAL A 129 -9.42 -0.11 19.82
C VAL A 129 -10.71 0.68 20.08
N GLY A 130 -10.70 2.00 19.81
CA GLY A 130 -11.81 2.89 20.12
C GLY A 130 -11.83 3.44 21.55
N ALA A 131 -10.85 3.09 22.39
CA ALA A 131 -10.71 3.66 23.72
C ALA A 131 -10.52 5.18 23.68
N ALA A 132 -11.09 5.89 24.66
CA ALA A 132 -10.98 7.34 24.73
C ALA A 132 -9.52 7.81 24.83
N ALA A 133 -9.15 8.74 23.97
CA ALA A 133 -7.84 9.36 23.93
C ALA A 133 -7.96 10.88 24.15
N ILE A 134 -6.86 11.50 24.57
CA ILE A 134 -6.78 12.94 24.88
C ILE A 134 -5.66 13.63 24.11
N GLY A 135 -5.08 12.95 23.13
CA GLY A 135 -4.00 13.52 22.34
C GLY A 135 -3.27 12.49 21.50
N VAL A 136 -2.33 13.02 20.72
CA VAL A 136 -1.38 12.24 19.94
C VAL A 136 -0.38 11.57 20.90
N GLY A 137 0.00 10.33 20.60
CA GLY A 137 1.04 9.62 21.34
C GLY A 137 2.45 10.13 21.00
N PRO A 138 3.50 9.38 21.39
CA PRO A 138 4.88 9.80 21.15
C PRO A 138 5.26 9.92 19.66
N ARG A 139 6.37 10.64 19.41
CA ARG A 139 6.97 11.02 18.12
C ARG A 139 6.15 12.03 17.29
N ASN A 140 6.77 12.51 16.21
CA ASN A 140 6.21 13.54 15.34
C ASN A 140 4.94 13.02 14.66
N ALA A 141 3.86 13.83 14.73
CA ALA A 141 2.57 13.55 14.12
C ALA A 141 1.91 12.21 14.49
N GLY A 142 2.37 11.56 15.56
CA GLY A 142 1.80 10.31 16.06
C GLY A 142 2.13 9.10 15.20
N VAL A 143 3.37 9.01 14.71
CA VAL A 143 3.84 7.90 13.86
C VAL A 143 5.06 7.24 14.48
N LEU A 144 5.04 5.90 14.54
CA LEU A 144 6.22 5.08 14.84
C LEU A 144 6.52 4.19 13.63
N LEU A 145 7.77 4.17 13.17
CA LEU A 145 8.23 3.13 12.25
C LEU A 145 8.08 1.76 12.93
N TYR A 146 7.85 0.68 12.19
CA TYR A 146 7.71 -0.64 12.81
C TYR A 146 8.94 -1.02 13.66
N SER A 147 10.15 -0.70 13.21
CA SER A 147 11.38 -0.81 14.02
C SER A 147 11.33 -0.06 15.36
N GLN A 148 10.70 1.11 15.38
CA GLN A 148 10.51 1.89 16.61
C GLN A 148 9.39 1.33 17.48
N VAL A 149 8.37 0.67 16.90
CA VAL A 149 7.35 -0.06 17.66
C VAL A 149 7.99 -1.24 18.40
N VAL A 150 8.81 -2.04 17.72
CA VAL A 150 9.55 -3.16 18.32
C VAL A 150 10.45 -2.67 19.46
N GLU A 151 11.17 -1.58 19.22
CA GLU A 151 12.04 -0.94 20.21
C GLU A 151 11.24 -0.39 21.42
N PHE A 152 10.10 0.24 21.17
CA PHE A 152 9.19 0.72 22.21
C PHE A 152 8.67 -0.44 23.06
N ASN A 153 8.21 -1.53 22.44
CA ASN A 153 7.71 -2.70 23.14
C ASN A 153 8.77 -3.30 24.07
N LYS A 154 9.98 -3.48 23.54
CA LYS A 154 11.13 -4.04 24.28
C LYS A 154 11.56 -3.15 25.44
N ARG A 155 11.76 -1.84 25.20
CA ARG A 155 12.26 -0.91 26.22
C ARG A 155 11.28 -0.69 27.36
N ASN A 156 9.98 -0.68 27.07
CA ASN A 156 8.96 -0.30 28.04
C ASN A 156 8.25 -1.49 28.68
N ASN A 157 8.59 -2.72 28.26
CA ASN A 157 7.83 -3.93 28.58
C ASN A 157 6.32 -3.67 28.35
N ALA A 158 6.01 -3.25 27.12
CA ALA A 158 4.65 -2.91 26.71
C ALA A 158 3.82 -4.17 26.52
N THR A 159 2.52 -4.09 26.81
CA THR A 159 1.60 -5.19 26.52
C THR A 159 1.20 -5.11 25.04
N VAL A 160 1.34 -6.22 24.34
CA VAL A 160 0.89 -6.39 22.95
C VAL A 160 -0.45 -7.11 22.98
N ALA A 161 -1.45 -6.57 22.30
CA ALA A 161 -2.80 -7.11 22.23
C ALA A 161 -3.29 -7.16 20.78
N TYR A 162 -4.00 -8.24 20.45
CA TYR A 162 -4.62 -8.44 19.16
C TYR A 162 -6.09 -8.04 19.21
N ASP A 163 -6.51 -7.24 18.24
CA ASP A 163 -7.90 -6.85 18.07
C ASP A 163 -8.50 -7.69 16.93
N LEU A 164 -9.37 -8.64 17.30
CA LEU A 164 -9.95 -9.59 16.35
C LEU A 164 -10.94 -8.91 15.40
N ASP A 165 -11.72 -7.94 15.90
CA ASP A 165 -12.74 -7.23 15.12
C ASP A 165 -12.14 -6.45 13.96
N THR A 166 -10.95 -5.85 14.15
CA THR A 166 -10.24 -5.11 13.10
C THR A 166 -9.13 -5.91 12.42
N ALA A 167 -8.83 -7.11 12.92
CA ALA A 167 -7.71 -7.94 12.48
C ALA A 167 -6.39 -7.13 12.47
N SER A 168 -6.11 -6.47 13.60
CA SER A 168 -4.94 -5.62 13.80
C SER A 168 -4.29 -5.87 15.17
N VAL A 169 -3.14 -5.24 15.41
CA VAL A 169 -2.43 -5.33 16.69
C VAL A 169 -2.21 -3.94 17.27
N TYR A 170 -2.22 -3.85 18.60
CA TYR A 170 -1.79 -2.65 19.29
C TYR A 170 -0.93 -2.98 20.49
N SER A 171 -0.05 -2.04 20.82
CA SER A 171 0.76 -2.06 22.03
C SER A 171 0.36 -0.93 22.93
N TYR A 172 0.44 -1.15 24.25
CA TYR A 172 0.23 -0.06 25.21
C TYR A 172 1.15 -0.18 26.43
N LYS A 173 1.51 0.99 26.97
CA LYS A 173 2.18 1.13 28.27
C LYS A 173 1.78 2.44 28.92
N GLY A 174 1.23 2.37 30.12
CA GLY A 174 0.65 3.54 30.78
C GLY A 174 -0.37 4.18 29.84
N THR A 175 -0.23 5.47 29.57
CA THR A 175 -1.13 6.18 28.65
C THR A 175 -0.68 6.15 27.19
N THR A 176 0.45 5.53 26.86
CA THR A 176 0.88 5.41 25.46
C THR A 176 0.22 4.22 24.80
N TRP A 177 -0.38 4.45 23.63
CA TRP A 177 -1.01 3.43 22.80
C TRP A 177 -0.48 3.53 21.37
N VAL A 178 -0.22 2.40 20.73
CA VAL A 178 0.36 2.29 19.39
C VAL A 178 -0.39 1.21 18.62
N GLY A 179 -1.11 1.57 17.55
CA GLY A 179 -1.78 0.61 16.66
C GLY A 179 -0.96 0.41 15.39
N TYR A 180 -0.73 -0.84 14.98
CA TYR A 180 0.16 -1.21 13.88
C TYR A 180 -0.20 -2.59 13.30
N ASP A 181 0.62 -3.08 12.37
CA ASP A 181 0.61 -4.47 11.90
C ASP A 181 1.91 -5.18 12.24
N ASP A 182 1.80 -6.43 12.68
CA ASP A 182 2.94 -7.31 12.94
C ASP A 182 2.99 -8.45 11.90
N PRO A 183 3.94 -9.39 12.00
CA PRO A 183 4.00 -10.53 11.08
C PRO A 183 2.71 -11.34 10.99
N LEU A 184 2.00 -11.51 12.12
CA LEU A 184 0.78 -12.33 12.17
C LEU A 184 -0.37 -11.64 11.44
N THR A 185 -0.65 -10.38 11.76
CA THR A 185 -1.75 -9.64 11.10
C THR A 185 -1.44 -9.37 9.63
N THR A 186 -0.16 -9.14 9.29
CA THR A 186 0.29 -9.01 7.90
C THR A 186 0.05 -10.27 7.09
N THR A 187 0.42 -11.45 7.62
CA THR A 187 0.19 -12.75 6.96
C THR A 187 -1.29 -12.98 6.70
N MET A 188 -2.14 -12.69 7.69
CA MET A 188 -3.60 -12.78 7.54
C MET A 188 -4.09 -11.87 6.40
N LYS A 189 -3.68 -10.61 6.37
CA LYS A 189 -4.08 -9.66 5.32
C LYS A 189 -3.63 -10.12 3.92
N ILE A 190 -2.41 -10.64 3.80
CA ILE A 190 -1.91 -11.22 2.55
C ILE A 190 -2.83 -12.38 2.10
N GLY A 191 -3.25 -13.25 3.03
CA GLY A 191 -4.22 -14.31 2.74
C GLY A 191 -5.56 -13.77 2.21
N PHE A 192 -6.07 -12.69 2.79
CA PHE A 192 -7.29 -12.03 2.28
C PHE A 192 -7.12 -11.41 0.90
N ALA A 193 -5.95 -10.83 0.60
CA ALA A 193 -5.65 -10.35 -0.75
C ALA A 193 -5.70 -11.49 -1.78
N GLN A 194 -5.25 -12.70 -1.43
CA GLN A 194 -5.40 -13.85 -2.32
C GLN A 194 -6.84 -14.30 -2.45
N ALA A 195 -7.59 -14.38 -1.35
CA ALA A 195 -8.99 -14.79 -1.36
C ALA A 195 -9.88 -13.86 -2.19
N LEU A 196 -9.49 -12.58 -2.31
CA LEU A 196 -10.13 -11.59 -3.18
C LEU A 196 -9.57 -11.59 -4.62
N GLU A 197 -8.72 -12.56 -4.97
CA GLU A 197 -8.04 -12.67 -6.27
C GLU A 197 -7.33 -11.39 -6.68
N LEU A 198 -6.73 -10.70 -5.70
CA LEU A 198 -5.96 -9.49 -5.96
C LEU A 198 -4.66 -9.83 -6.70
N ARG A 199 -4.13 -8.87 -7.45
CA ARG A 199 -2.85 -9.03 -8.14
C ARG A 199 -1.69 -9.23 -7.17
N GLY A 200 -1.82 -8.78 -5.92
CA GLY A 200 -0.84 -8.99 -4.87
C GLY A 200 -0.89 -7.90 -3.80
N TYR A 201 0.27 -7.56 -3.24
CA TYR A 201 0.41 -6.60 -2.14
C TYR A 201 1.68 -5.77 -2.26
N PHE A 202 1.72 -4.63 -1.57
CA PHE A 202 2.90 -3.78 -1.45
C PHE A 202 3.11 -3.28 -0.01
N PHE A 203 4.37 -3.06 0.37
CA PHE A 203 4.71 -2.49 1.68
C PHE A 203 5.07 -1.00 1.61
N TRP A 204 4.57 -0.21 2.56
CA TRP A 204 4.97 1.19 2.80
C TRP A 204 5.55 1.35 4.21
N ALA A 205 6.86 1.54 4.39
CA ALA A 205 7.91 1.45 3.38
C ALA A 205 9.11 0.68 3.94
N LEU A 206 9.94 0.09 3.07
CA LEU A 206 10.87 -0.98 3.44
C LEU A 206 11.85 -0.60 4.55
N SER A 207 12.33 0.64 4.55
CA SER A 207 13.24 1.16 5.57
C SER A 207 12.62 1.28 6.97
N TYR A 208 11.31 1.09 7.11
CA TYR A 208 10.61 1.20 8.39
C TYR A 208 10.51 -0.13 9.14
N ASP A 209 10.75 -1.24 8.43
CA ASP A 209 10.69 -2.58 9.00
C ASP A 209 11.79 -2.80 10.05
N TYR A 210 11.60 -3.82 10.88
CA TYR A 210 12.59 -4.32 11.82
C TYR A 210 13.18 -5.60 11.25
N GLU A 211 14.41 -5.55 10.75
CA GLU A 211 15.13 -6.73 10.22
C GLU A 211 14.32 -7.52 9.17
N SER A 212 13.54 -6.81 8.34
CA SER A 212 12.65 -7.39 7.33
C SER A 212 11.59 -8.36 7.87
N THR A 213 11.27 -8.32 9.17
CA THR A 213 10.38 -9.31 9.80
C THR A 213 8.94 -9.27 9.26
N VAL A 214 8.40 -8.08 8.99
CA VAL A 214 7.04 -7.94 8.44
C VAL A 214 7.05 -8.10 6.92
N SER A 215 8.03 -7.53 6.23
CA SER A 215 8.13 -7.60 4.77
C SER A 215 8.56 -8.98 4.25
N ALA A 216 9.14 -9.83 5.09
CA ALA A 216 9.36 -11.25 4.79
C ALA A 216 8.08 -12.09 4.83
N GLN A 217 6.98 -11.56 5.35
CA GLN A 217 5.73 -12.31 5.36
C GLN A 217 5.24 -12.49 3.93
N GLU A 218 4.89 -13.73 3.64
CA GLU A 218 4.32 -14.15 2.39
C GLU A 218 3.20 -15.15 2.64
N ILE A 219 2.62 -15.58 1.53
CA ILE A 219 1.60 -16.60 1.50
C ILE A 219 2.17 -17.88 2.07
N LEU A 220 1.47 -18.45 3.03
CA LEU A 220 1.71 -19.79 3.53
C LEU A 220 1.26 -20.80 2.46
N SER A 221 2.20 -21.54 1.85
CA SER A 221 1.87 -22.69 1.02
C SER A 221 1.26 -23.80 1.90
N GLY A 222 0.05 -24.25 1.55
CA GLY A 222 -0.57 -25.52 1.97
C GLY A 222 -0.72 -25.83 3.46
N GLU A 223 0.38 -26.08 4.17
CA GLU A 223 0.39 -26.70 5.50
C GLU A 223 0.22 -25.69 6.65
N HIS A 224 0.73 -24.48 6.51
CA HIS A 224 0.63 -23.44 7.54
C HIS A 224 -0.73 -22.70 7.56
N TYR A 225 -1.48 -22.74 6.45
CA TYR A 225 -2.87 -22.22 6.39
C TYR A 225 -3.77 -22.94 7.41
N LEU A 226 -3.62 -24.27 7.54
CA LEU A 226 -4.33 -25.10 8.52
C LEU A 226 -3.92 -24.81 9.97
N SER A 227 -2.70 -24.30 10.19
CA SER A 227 -2.22 -23.90 11.52
C SER A 227 -2.83 -22.57 11.98
N LEU A 228 -3.01 -21.60 11.08
CA LEU A 228 -3.65 -20.31 11.41
C LEU A 228 -5.15 -20.45 11.71
N THR A 229 -5.87 -21.32 10.99
CA THR A 229 -7.29 -21.60 11.29
C THR A 229 -7.47 -22.19 12.69
N ASN A 230 -6.54 -23.04 13.12
CA ASN A 230 -6.55 -23.64 14.46
C ASN A 230 -6.11 -22.68 15.58
N LYS A 231 -5.38 -21.61 15.26
CA LYS A 231 -4.81 -20.68 16.26
C LYS A 231 -5.72 -19.51 16.58
N PHE A 232 -6.65 -19.19 15.69
CA PHE A 232 -7.57 -18.06 15.83
C PHE A 232 -9.00 -18.48 16.18
N ASP A 233 -9.28 -19.77 16.40
CA ASP A 233 -10.66 -20.29 16.47
C ASP A 233 -11.55 -19.58 15.44
N ILE A 234 -11.08 -19.53 14.18
CA ILE A 234 -11.95 -19.10 13.08
C ILE A 234 -12.91 -20.26 12.87
N GLU A 235 -13.83 -20.44 13.82
CA GLU A 235 -15.15 -20.93 13.52
C GLU A 235 -15.69 -19.97 12.49
N VAL A 236 -15.61 -20.38 11.23
CA VAL A 236 -16.56 -19.92 10.22
C VAL A 236 -17.91 -20.19 10.85
N CYS A 237 -18.51 -19.17 11.47
CA CYS A 237 -19.75 -19.27 12.22
C CYS A 237 -20.77 -20.04 11.38
N SER A 238 -20.96 -21.28 11.77
CA SER A 238 -21.86 -22.27 11.21
C SER A 238 -23.27 -21.99 11.73
N HIS A 239 -23.81 -20.81 11.40
CA HIS A 239 -25.21 -20.50 11.68
C HIS A 239 -26.12 -20.99 10.53
N PRO A 240 -27.32 -21.53 10.84
CA PRO A 240 -27.91 -22.62 10.04
C PRO A 240 -28.68 -22.21 8.77
N HIS A 241 -28.67 -20.93 8.35
CA HIS A 241 -29.66 -20.44 7.38
C HIS A 241 -29.16 -19.66 6.17
N TYR A 242 -27.85 -19.52 5.94
CA TYR A 242 -27.33 -19.00 4.66
C TYR A 242 -26.11 -19.82 4.20
N CYS A 243 -26.38 -20.86 3.43
CA CYS A 243 -25.35 -21.64 2.75
C CYS A 243 -24.72 -20.82 1.61
N ILE A 244 -23.49 -20.33 1.80
CA ILE A 244 -22.57 -20.16 0.66
C ILE A 244 -21.77 -21.45 0.57
N LEU A 245 -22.29 -22.36 -0.25
CA LEU A 245 -21.60 -23.56 -0.71
C LEU A 245 -20.50 -23.10 -1.67
N LEU A 246 -19.24 -23.05 -1.23
CA LEU A 246 -18.09 -23.00 -2.14
C LEU A 246 -17.91 -24.41 -2.75
N VAL A 247 -18.84 -24.76 -3.64
CA VAL A 247 -18.64 -25.90 -4.54
C VAL A 247 -17.56 -25.48 -5.51
N LEU A 248 -16.42 -26.19 -5.47
CA LEU A 248 -15.49 -26.28 -6.58
C LEU A 248 -16.27 -26.76 -7.82
N HIS A 249 -16.84 -25.82 -8.58
CA HIS A 249 -17.16 -26.06 -9.96
C HIS A 249 -15.85 -26.02 -10.71
N CYS A 250 -15.38 -27.22 -11.08
CA CYS A 250 -14.34 -27.43 -12.07
C CYS A 250 -14.86 -26.92 -13.42
N TYR A 251 -14.89 -25.61 -13.61
CA TYR A 251 -15.00 -25.03 -14.93
C TYR A 251 -13.64 -25.23 -15.59
N CYS A 252 -13.59 -26.11 -16.58
CA CYS A 252 -12.51 -26.18 -17.55
C CYS A 252 -12.60 -24.91 -18.43
N ALA A 253 -12.47 -23.74 -17.82
CA ALA A 253 -12.15 -22.51 -18.51
C ALA A 253 -10.66 -22.62 -18.84
N SER A 254 -10.31 -22.36 -20.10
CA SER A 254 -8.94 -22.06 -20.50
C SER A 254 -8.32 -21.12 -19.46
N VAL A 255 -7.45 -21.66 -18.61
CA VAL A 255 -6.69 -20.86 -17.64
C VAL A 255 -5.70 -20.08 -18.49
N LYS A 256 -6.10 -18.88 -18.92
CA LYS A 256 -5.12 -17.87 -19.29
C LYS A 256 -4.13 -17.81 -18.13
N ALA A 257 -2.85 -18.00 -18.40
CA ALA A 257 -1.81 -17.87 -17.40
C ALA A 257 -2.07 -16.60 -16.59
N ALA A 258 -2.30 -16.75 -15.29
CA ALA A 258 -2.55 -15.62 -14.40
C ALA A 258 -1.34 -14.68 -14.51
N ALA A 259 -1.59 -13.37 -14.56
CA ALA A 259 -0.49 -12.40 -14.55
C ALA A 259 0.36 -12.65 -13.29
N PRO A 260 1.71 -12.54 -13.36
CA PRO A 260 2.55 -12.77 -12.20
C PRO A 260 2.15 -11.90 -11.02
N VAL A 261 2.16 -12.48 -9.82
CA VAL A 261 1.83 -11.82 -8.56
C VAL A 261 2.74 -10.61 -8.35
N VAL A 262 2.17 -9.52 -7.85
CA VAL A 262 2.94 -8.34 -7.43
C VAL A 262 3.25 -8.48 -5.94
N LYS A 263 4.52 -8.75 -5.62
CA LYS A 263 5.10 -8.51 -4.30
C LYS A 263 5.97 -7.27 -4.39
N ALA A 264 5.56 -6.17 -3.76
CA ALA A 264 6.23 -4.89 -3.92
C ALA A 264 6.61 -4.23 -2.59
N GLY A 265 7.58 -3.33 -2.63
CA GLY A 265 7.94 -2.49 -1.50
C GLY A 265 8.34 -1.11 -1.98
N TYR A 266 7.84 -0.07 -1.31
CA TYR A 266 8.31 1.29 -1.55
C TYR A 266 9.64 1.52 -0.84
N TYR A 267 10.60 2.08 -1.57
CA TYR A 267 11.91 2.51 -1.09
C TYR A 267 11.93 4.05 -1.01
N PRO A 268 11.86 4.64 0.18
CA PRO A 268 11.88 6.08 0.31
C PRO A 268 13.26 6.67 0.02
N SER A 269 13.32 7.78 -0.71
CA SER A 269 14.55 8.46 -1.12
C SER A 269 15.31 9.01 0.08
N TRP A 270 14.60 9.35 1.16
CA TRP A 270 15.16 9.78 2.43
C TRP A 270 15.70 8.63 3.29
N ALA A 271 15.58 7.37 2.84
CA ALA A 271 16.14 6.23 3.55
C ALA A 271 17.61 5.95 3.21
N LEU A 272 18.17 6.63 2.20
CA LEU A 272 19.46 6.30 1.60
C LEU A 272 20.61 6.16 2.62
N ASP A 273 20.66 7.06 3.61
CA ASP A 273 21.77 7.12 4.56
C ASP A 273 21.75 5.96 5.57
N ASN A 274 20.57 5.42 5.90
CA ASN A 274 20.40 4.39 6.93
C ASN A 274 19.97 3.03 6.36
N PHE A 275 19.51 2.99 5.12
CA PHE A 275 19.02 1.81 4.44
C PHE A 275 19.36 1.92 2.95
N PRO A 276 20.62 1.65 2.54
CA PRO A 276 21.04 1.76 1.15
C PRO A 276 20.37 0.68 0.28
N PRO A 277 20.30 0.85 -1.06
CA PRO A 277 19.70 -0.14 -1.96
C PRO A 277 20.35 -1.53 -1.86
N SER A 278 21.63 -1.58 -1.47
CA SER A 278 22.37 -2.82 -1.22
C SER A 278 21.85 -3.61 -0.01
N ALA A 279 21.14 -2.98 0.93
CA ALA A 279 20.55 -3.64 2.10
C ALA A 279 19.20 -4.32 1.80
N ILE A 280 18.58 -4.04 0.65
CA ILE A 280 17.24 -4.55 0.30
C ILE A 280 17.33 -6.04 -0.02
N ASP A 281 16.62 -6.91 0.71
CA ASP A 281 16.52 -8.32 0.36
C ASP A 281 15.56 -8.53 -0.82
N THR A 282 16.11 -8.83 -1.99
CA THR A 282 15.35 -9.03 -3.23
C THR A 282 14.75 -10.43 -3.32
N THR A 283 15.04 -11.35 -2.39
CA THR A 283 14.38 -12.67 -2.35
C THR A 283 12.93 -12.56 -1.91
N LEU A 284 12.58 -11.51 -1.15
CA LEU A 284 11.26 -11.31 -0.55
C LEU A 284 10.25 -10.64 -1.51
N LEU A 285 10.74 -9.81 -2.44
CA LEU A 285 9.94 -8.90 -3.24
C LEU A 285 10.34 -8.93 -4.71
N PHE A 286 9.37 -8.77 -5.61
CA PHE A 286 9.60 -8.74 -7.06
C PHE A 286 9.69 -7.31 -7.62
N HIS A 287 9.17 -6.32 -6.90
CA HIS A 287 9.15 -4.92 -7.32
C HIS A 287 9.62 -4.01 -6.19
N ILE A 288 10.63 -3.18 -6.44
CA ILE A 288 11.11 -2.17 -5.49
C ILE A 288 10.85 -0.80 -6.08
N ILE A 289 9.92 -0.06 -5.48
CA ILE A 289 9.40 1.18 -6.06
C ILE A 289 10.09 2.37 -5.40
N TYR A 290 10.89 3.13 -6.13
CA TYR A 290 11.55 4.32 -5.60
C TYR A 290 10.52 5.43 -5.30
N ALA A 291 10.48 5.93 -4.06
CA ALA A 291 9.58 7.01 -3.61
C ALA A 291 10.40 8.21 -3.13
N PHE A 292 10.40 9.37 -3.76
CA PHE A 292 9.64 9.76 -4.94
C PHE A 292 10.49 10.62 -5.85
N LEU A 293 10.15 10.61 -7.14
CA LEU A 293 10.54 11.67 -8.07
C LEU A 293 9.45 12.73 -8.07
N VAL A 294 9.82 13.99 -7.92
CA VAL A 294 8.87 15.12 -7.91
C VAL A 294 9.12 15.99 -9.13
N PRO A 295 8.15 16.13 -10.04
CA PRO A 295 8.27 17.04 -11.16
C PRO A 295 8.08 18.49 -10.70
N ASN A 296 8.61 19.43 -11.47
CA ASN A 296 8.36 20.85 -11.32
C ASN A 296 6.84 21.15 -11.40
N ASN A 297 6.30 21.96 -10.48
CA ASN A 297 4.85 22.17 -10.41
C ASN A 297 4.28 22.98 -11.59
N VAL A 298 5.15 23.72 -12.30
CA VAL A 298 4.75 24.59 -13.42
C VAL A 298 5.02 23.89 -14.75
N THR A 299 6.24 23.39 -14.93
CA THR A 299 6.63 22.79 -16.22
C THR A 299 6.23 21.33 -16.33
N PHE A 300 5.91 20.66 -15.23
CA PHE A 300 5.65 19.22 -15.14
C PHE A 300 6.82 18.33 -15.59
N LYS A 301 8.02 18.89 -15.74
CA LYS A 301 9.25 18.17 -16.07
C LYS A 301 10.04 17.83 -14.82
N PHE A 302 10.94 16.85 -14.94
CA PHE A 302 11.89 16.56 -13.87
C PHE A 302 13.15 17.42 -14.01
N ASP A 303 13.43 18.22 -13.00
CA ASP A 303 14.70 18.92 -12.87
C ASP A 303 15.68 18.00 -12.11
N ILE A 304 16.25 16.99 -12.80
CA ILE A 304 17.16 16.02 -12.19
C ILE A 304 18.58 16.60 -12.11
N SER A 305 19.04 16.91 -10.91
CA SER A 305 20.44 17.29 -10.68
C SER A 305 21.39 16.10 -10.89
N ASN A 306 22.67 16.36 -11.18
CA ASN A 306 23.70 15.30 -11.30
C ASN A 306 23.78 14.39 -10.06
N SER A 307 23.59 14.96 -8.87
CA SER A 307 23.56 14.18 -7.63
C SER A 307 22.35 13.24 -7.58
N THR A 308 21.17 13.73 -7.98
CA THR A 308 19.96 12.90 -8.05
C THR A 308 20.10 11.81 -9.11
N ALA A 309 20.60 12.15 -10.31
CA ALA A 309 20.87 11.16 -11.36
C ALA A 309 21.82 10.05 -10.88
N SER A 310 22.86 10.41 -10.12
CA SER A 310 23.79 9.45 -9.53
C SER A 310 23.11 8.53 -8.51
N ILE A 311 22.21 9.07 -7.68
CA ILE A 311 21.42 8.28 -6.71
C ILE A 311 20.50 7.30 -7.44
N LEU A 312 19.77 7.75 -8.47
CA LEU A 312 18.86 6.91 -9.25
C LEU A 312 19.61 5.80 -10.00
N SER A 313 20.75 6.15 -10.61
CA SER A 313 21.63 5.18 -11.26
C SER A 313 22.15 4.15 -10.27
N ASN A 314 22.62 4.57 -9.09
CA ASN A 314 23.08 3.67 -8.05
C ASN A 314 21.95 2.73 -7.57
N PHE A 315 20.74 3.26 -7.33
CA PHE A 315 19.58 2.49 -6.94
C PHE A 315 19.27 1.38 -7.95
N THR A 316 19.12 1.74 -9.23
CA THR A 316 18.74 0.81 -10.28
C THR A 316 19.85 -0.20 -10.60
N THR A 317 21.09 0.25 -10.72
CA THR A 317 22.22 -0.65 -11.00
C THR A 317 22.48 -1.62 -9.85
N THR A 318 22.33 -1.18 -8.59
CA THR A 318 22.46 -2.05 -7.42
C THR A 318 21.39 -3.13 -7.42
N LEU A 319 20.11 -2.77 -7.63
CA LEU A 319 19.01 -3.73 -7.64
C LEU A 319 19.08 -4.71 -8.81
N HIS A 320 19.46 -4.26 -10.00
CA HIS A 320 19.59 -5.13 -11.16
C HIS A 320 20.75 -6.15 -11.04
N ARG A 321 21.77 -5.84 -10.24
CA ARG A 321 22.87 -6.78 -9.93
C ARG A 321 22.48 -7.85 -8.92
N LYS A 322 21.38 -7.68 -8.19
CA LYS A 322 20.92 -8.67 -7.21
C LYS A 322 20.21 -9.84 -7.89
N THR A 323 20.27 -11.00 -7.22
CA THR A 323 19.56 -12.22 -7.60
C THR A 323 18.66 -12.64 -6.42
N PRO A 324 17.35 -12.88 -6.64
CA PRO A 324 16.64 -12.80 -7.92
C PRO A 324 16.51 -11.35 -8.41
N HIS A 325 16.35 -11.20 -9.73
CA HIS A 325 16.14 -9.89 -10.34
C HIS A 325 14.78 -9.31 -9.96
N VAL A 326 14.75 -8.00 -9.71
CA VAL A 326 13.55 -7.25 -9.37
C VAL A 326 13.29 -6.15 -10.38
N LYS A 327 12.02 -5.74 -10.52
CA LYS A 327 11.67 -4.52 -11.26
C LYS A 327 11.83 -3.32 -10.34
N ALA A 328 12.47 -2.26 -10.83
CA ALA A 328 12.78 -1.06 -10.05
C ALA A 328 12.07 0.20 -10.61
N PRO A 329 10.72 0.29 -10.59
CA PRO A 329 10.02 1.46 -11.10
C PRO A 329 10.19 2.69 -10.19
N TYR A 330 10.06 3.88 -10.77
CA TYR A 330 10.06 5.13 -10.03
C TYR A 330 8.62 5.63 -9.79
N SER A 331 8.27 5.90 -8.53
CA SER A 331 7.01 6.53 -8.18
C SER A 331 7.13 8.04 -8.32
N ILE A 332 6.28 8.60 -9.18
CA ILE A 332 6.23 10.03 -9.44
C ILE A 332 5.28 10.64 -8.41
N ARG A 333 5.85 11.34 -7.42
CA ARG A 333 5.21 11.98 -6.26
C ARG A 333 4.58 11.03 -5.22
N GLY A 334 4.42 11.54 -3.99
CA GLY A 334 3.74 10.92 -2.85
C GLY A 334 2.59 11.76 -2.29
N GLY A 335 1.83 11.22 -1.34
CA GLY A 335 0.71 11.91 -0.70
C GLY A 335 1.13 13.14 0.13
N GLY A 336 0.27 14.16 0.20
CA GLY A 336 0.39 15.28 1.15
C GLY A 336 1.18 16.51 0.69
N VAL A 337 1.68 16.55 -0.55
CA VAL A 337 2.42 17.72 -1.07
C VAL A 337 1.51 18.57 -1.96
N GLU A 338 1.04 19.71 -1.45
CA GLU A 338 0.33 20.74 -2.23
C GLU A 338 1.32 21.82 -2.72
N PRO A 339 1.10 22.42 -3.91
CA PRO A 339 0.01 22.15 -4.85
C PRO A 339 0.17 20.82 -5.61
N ASP A 340 -0.94 20.12 -5.88
CA ASP A 340 -0.95 18.89 -6.67
C ASP A 340 -0.65 19.15 -8.17
N PRO A 341 0.56 18.77 -8.67
CA PRO A 341 0.89 18.98 -10.08
C PRO A 341 0.08 18.08 -11.01
N PHE A 342 -0.46 16.95 -10.55
CA PHE A 342 -1.28 16.07 -11.39
C PHE A 342 -2.67 16.63 -11.61
N ALA A 343 -3.24 17.31 -10.62
CA ALA A 343 -4.51 18.01 -10.81
C ALA A 343 -4.35 19.09 -11.91
N ALA A 344 -3.31 19.92 -11.80
CA ALA A 344 -2.99 20.92 -12.81
C ALA A 344 -2.66 20.29 -14.18
N MET A 345 -1.83 19.25 -14.20
CA MET A 345 -1.43 18.53 -15.42
C MET A 345 -2.62 17.88 -16.12
N ALA A 346 -3.61 17.38 -15.38
CA ALA A 346 -4.80 16.76 -15.92
C ALA A 346 -5.70 17.75 -16.67
N THR A 347 -5.70 19.04 -16.29
CA THR A 347 -6.63 20.04 -16.84
C THR A 347 -6.49 20.28 -18.34
N ASN A 348 -5.26 20.31 -18.88
CA ASN A 348 -5.01 20.70 -20.26
C ASN A 348 -4.41 19.57 -21.11
N ALA A 349 -4.82 19.47 -22.37
CA ALA A 349 -4.29 18.45 -23.29
C ALA A 349 -2.78 18.58 -23.51
N SER A 350 -2.28 19.82 -23.60
CA SER A 350 -0.86 20.13 -23.76
C SER A 350 -0.02 19.70 -22.55
N SER A 351 -0.55 19.79 -21.32
CA SER A 351 0.17 19.43 -20.11
C SER A 351 0.22 17.91 -19.87
N ARG A 352 -0.83 17.17 -20.26
CA ARG A 352 -0.92 15.72 -20.02
C ARG A 352 0.23 14.90 -20.63
N GLY A 353 0.80 15.35 -21.74
CA GLY A 353 1.89 14.68 -22.43
C GLY A 353 3.30 15.06 -21.97
N VAL A 354 3.47 16.14 -21.19
CA VAL A 354 4.78 16.75 -20.94
C VAL A 354 5.74 15.79 -20.23
N LEU A 355 5.25 15.08 -19.22
CA LEU A 355 6.04 14.15 -18.42
C LEU A 355 6.67 13.01 -19.24
N PHE A 356 5.99 12.59 -20.32
CA PHE A 356 6.40 11.44 -21.15
C PHE A 356 7.19 11.81 -22.40
N ILE A 357 6.99 13.01 -22.97
CA ILE A 357 7.48 13.33 -24.31
C ILE A 357 8.99 13.64 -24.35
N ARG A 358 9.70 13.79 -23.22
CA ARG A 358 11.11 14.23 -23.23
C ARG A 358 12.10 13.53 -22.30
N GLU A 359 11.66 12.78 -21.29
CA GLU A 359 12.51 12.45 -20.14
C GLU A 359 12.74 10.94 -19.90
N THR A 360 12.07 10.03 -20.62
CA THR A 360 12.23 8.56 -20.45
C THR A 360 13.41 7.97 -21.22
N SER A 361 14.17 8.79 -21.96
CA SER A 361 15.42 8.40 -22.61
C SER A 361 16.65 8.41 -21.68
N MET A 362 16.44 8.38 -20.36
CA MET A 362 17.50 8.28 -19.33
C MET A 362 17.74 6.85 -18.86
#